data_AF-A0A6I6UMK4-F1
#
_entry.id   AF-A0A6I6UMK4-F1
#
_cell.length_a   1.000
_cell.length_b   1.000
_cell.length_c   1.000
_cell.angle_alpha   90.00
_cell.angle_beta   90.00
_cell.angle_gamma   90.00
#
_symmetry.space_group_name_H-M   'P 1'
#
loop_
_entity.id
_entity.type
_entity.pdbx_description
1 polymer ?
#
loop_
_entity_poly.entity_id
_entity_poly.type
_entity_poly.pdbx_seq_one_letter_code
_entity_poly.pdbx_strand_id
1 'polypeptide(L)'
;MSSLYIKIADHNCKIIQVSNEFLPLLLERFPLPDGQVDGHDLNLRINHGYGTPFEDYEVKIIKKEEHVVYLRKDYFIEVDSCFRNATISAYDELALKHALMNLYSSFILHHNWGLLLHSSCVMDGDQAHIFAGHSGAGKSTAARLSAPRELLSDEATLIKVTDHSIRIYDSPFRSELETAGYRGMRL
;
A
#
# COMPACT_ATOMS: atom_id res chain seq x y z
N MET A 1 -0.06 24.13 12.32
CA MET A 1 0.46 22.76 12.12
C MET A 1 0.43 22.48 10.63
N SER A 2 1.56 22.11 10.03
CA SER A 2 1.61 21.67 8.63
C SER A 2 0.79 20.38 8.48
N SER A 3 -0.03 20.29 7.43
CA SER A 3 -0.73 19.04 7.10
C SER A 3 0.31 18.00 6.65
N LEU A 4 0.25 16.78 7.17
CA LEU A 4 1.09 15.67 6.73
C LEU A 4 0.48 15.03 5.48
N TYR A 5 1.33 14.77 4.48
CA TYR A 5 0.95 14.08 3.25
C TYR A 5 1.90 12.91 3.01
N ILE A 6 1.38 11.81 2.48
CA ILE A 6 2.15 10.69 1.98
C ILE A 6 1.81 10.45 0.51
N LYS A 7 2.73 9.88 -0.26
CA LYS A 7 2.54 9.57 -1.67
C LYS A 7 2.54 8.06 -1.88
N ILE A 8 1.56 7.57 -2.65
CA ILE A 8 1.51 6.19 -3.12
C ILE A 8 1.31 6.21 -4.63
N ALA A 9 2.31 5.75 -5.37
CA ALA A 9 2.38 5.89 -6.83
C ALA A 9 2.09 7.34 -7.29
N ASP A 10 1.03 7.57 -8.06
CA ASP A 10 0.64 8.90 -8.54
C ASP A 10 -0.22 9.70 -7.54
N HIS A 11 -0.65 9.09 -6.44
CA HIS A 11 -1.67 9.66 -5.55
C HIS A 11 -1.08 10.29 -4.29
N ASN A 12 -1.61 11.44 -3.91
CA ASN A 12 -1.30 12.12 -2.67
C ASN A 12 -2.39 11.83 -1.64
N CYS A 13 -2.01 11.22 -0.51
CA CYS A 13 -2.91 10.97 0.61
C CYS A 13 -2.64 11.98 1.72
N LYS A 14 -3.67 12.71 2.14
CA LYS A 14 -3.60 13.65 3.26
C LYS A 14 -3.87 12.93 4.57
N ILE A 15 -2.92 12.98 5.49
CA ILE A 15 -3.11 12.48 6.86
C ILE A 15 -3.79 13.59 7.67
N ILE A 16 -5.10 13.44 7.89
CA ILE A 16 -5.89 14.35 8.74
C ILE A 16 -5.52 14.17 10.21
N GLN A 17 -5.36 12.91 10.61
CA GLN A 17 -5.05 12.51 11.98
C GLN A 17 -4.32 11.17 11.96
N VAL A 18 -3.32 11.03 12.82
CA VAL A 18 -2.62 9.77 13.03
C VAL A 18 -2.24 9.61 14.51
N SER A 19 -2.45 8.41 15.06
CA SER A 19 -1.94 8.00 16.37
C SER A 19 -0.41 8.02 16.39
N ASN A 20 0.20 8.49 17.49
CA ASN A 20 1.66 8.64 17.61
C ASN A 20 2.42 7.32 17.40
N GLU A 21 1.79 6.21 17.75
CA GLU A 21 2.29 4.84 17.58
C GLU A 21 2.55 4.50 16.10
N PHE A 22 1.80 5.09 15.17
CA PHE A 22 1.90 4.79 13.74
C PHE A 22 2.62 5.87 12.94
N LEU A 23 2.90 7.03 13.53
CA LEU A 23 3.58 8.12 12.84
C LEU A 23 4.99 7.72 12.33
N PRO A 24 5.86 7.04 13.12
CA PRO A 24 7.17 6.62 12.65
C PRO A 24 7.09 5.73 11.40
N LEU A 25 6.21 4.71 11.45
CA LEU A 25 5.97 3.78 10.35
C LEU A 25 5.58 4.51 9.05
N LEU A 26 4.68 5.49 9.14
CA LEU A 26 4.26 6.25 7.95
C LEU A 26 5.41 7.07 7.35
N LEU A 27 6.20 7.74 8.20
CA LEU A 27 7.32 8.57 7.75
C LEU A 27 8.49 7.75 7.20
N GLU A 28 8.68 6.53 7.71
CA GLU A 28 9.73 5.62 7.24
C GLU A 28 9.36 4.96 5.91
N ARG A 29 8.12 4.48 5.77
CA ARG A 29 7.75 3.62 4.63
C ARG A 29 7.18 4.37 3.43
N PHE A 30 6.58 5.54 3.64
CA PHE A 30 5.88 6.25 2.57
C PHE A 30 6.63 7.52 2.15
N PRO A 31 6.91 7.69 0.85
CA PRO A 31 7.50 8.93 0.35
C PRO A 31 6.61 10.14 0.68
N LEU A 32 7.25 11.25 1.04
CA LEU A 32 6.57 12.55 1.14
C LEU A 32 6.51 13.19 -0.25
N PRO A 33 5.44 13.91 -0.61
CA PRO A 33 5.39 14.67 -1.86
C PRO A 33 6.51 15.71 -1.94
N ASP A 34 7.09 15.88 -3.13
CA ASP A 34 8.08 16.94 -3.37
C ASP A 34 7.36 18.30 -3.49
N GLY A 35 7.78 19.28 -2.68
CA GLY A 35 7.30 20.66 -2.78
C GLY A 35 5.88 20.89 -2.22
N GLN A 36 5.21 21.92 -2.73
CA GLN A 36 3.86 22.28 -2.32
C GLN A 36 2.82 21.34 -2.96
N VAL A 37 1.88 20.86 -2.15
CA VAL A 37 0.80 19.96 -2.61
C VAL A 37 -0.45 20.79 -2.86
N ASP A 38 -0.83 20.94 -4.14
CA ASP A 38 -2.01 21.72 -4.55
C ASP A 38 -3.33 20.93 -4.51
N GLY A 39 -3.29 19.65 -4.13
CA GLY A 39 -4.47 18.81 -3.97
C GLY A 39 -4.14 17.39 -3.49
N HIS A 40 -5.15 16.67 -3.02
CA HIS A 40 -5.00 15.29 -2.55
C HIS A 40 -6.16 14.40 -3.00
N ASP A 41 -5.86 13.12 -3.12
CA ASP A 41 -6.77 12.11 -3.65
C ASP A 41 -7.60 11.49 -2.54
N LEU A 42 -6.97 11.17 -1.42
CA LEU A 42 -7.55 10.46 -0.29
C LEU A 42 -7.21 11.14 1.04
N ASN A 43 -8.21 11.34 1.88
CA ASN A 43 -8.04 11.74 3.27
C ASN A 43 -7.96 10.51 4.17
N LEU A 44 -6.98 10.47 5.07
CA LEU A 44 -6.76 9.37 6.00
C LEU A 44 -6.83 9.85 7.45
N ARG A 45 -7.63 9.17 8.27
CA ARG A 45 -7.55 9.17 9.73
C ARG A 45 -7.07 7.81 10.18
N ILE A 46 -6.00 7.75 10.98
CA ILE A 46 -5.35 6.51 11.36
C ILE A 46 -5.27 6.43 12.88
N ASN A 47 -5.92 5.43 13.48
CA ASN A 47 -6.01 5.26 14.92
C ASN A 47 -5.38 3.94 15.36
N HIS A 48 -4.67 3.96 16.48
CA HIS A 48 -4.17 2.78 17.17
C HIS A 48 -5.20 2.25 18.19
N GLY A 49 -5.06 0.99 18.61
CA GLY A 49 -5.82 0.39 19.72
C GLY A 49 -7.12 -0.30 19.31
N TYR A 50 -7.20 -0.86 18.11
CA TYR A 50 -8.36 -1.60 17.62
C TYR A 50 -8.15 -3.12 17.70
N GLY A 51 -9.20 -3.86 18.07
CA GLY A 51 -9.26 -5.31 17.85
C GLY A 51 -8.31 -6.11 18.74
N THR A 52 -7.89 -7.26 18.23
CA THR A 52 -6.95 -8.21 18.87
C THR A 52 -5.78 -8.51 17.94
N PRO A 53 -4.68 -9.10 18.43
CA PRO A 53 -3.56 -9.51 17.58
C PRO A 53 -3.99 -10.33 16.36
N PHE A 54 -3.17 -10.27 15.31
CA PHE A 54 -3.37 -11.02 14.08
C PHE A 54 -3.63 -12.52 14.36
N GLU A 55 -4.66 -13.07 13.70
CA GLU A 55 -5.04 -14.48 13.82
C GLU A 55 -5.08 -15.15 12.44
N ASP A 56 -5.77 -14.51 11.48
CA ASP A 56 -5.93 -15.00 10.13
C ASP A 56 -6.09 -13.84 9.12
N TYR A 57 -6.21 -14.19 7.84
CA TYR A 57 -6.35 -13.24 6.74
C TYR A 57 -7.81 -13.02 6.31
N GLU A 58 -8.81 -13.49 7.07
CA GLU A 58 -10.21 -13.38 6.68
C GLU A 58 -10.70 -11.94 6.86
N VAL A 59 -11.03 -11.29 5.73
CA VAL A 59 -11.55 -9.92 5.72
C VAL A 59 -13.03 -9.94 5.39
N LYS A 60 -13.85 -9.48 6.32
CA LYS A 60 -15.28 -9.26 6.10
C LYS A 60 -15.50 -7.87 5.49
N ILE A 61 -16.21 -7.82 4.37
CA ILE A 61 -16.55 -6.58 3.69
C ILE A 61 -18.05 -6.32 3.82
N ILE A 62 -18.43 -5.12 4.25
CA ILE A 62 -19.81 -4.67 4.37
C ILE A 62 -19.98 -3.42 3.51
N LYS A 63 -20.82 -3.51 2.47
CA LYS A 63 -21.16 -2.37 1.63
C LYS A 63 -22.48 -1.76 2.10
N LYS A 64 -22.49 -0.45 2.34
CA LYS A 64 -23.68 0.37 2.60
C LYS A 64 -23.79 1.43 1.50
N GLU A 65 -24.89 2.18 1.48
CA GLU A 65 -25.13 3.21 0.46
C GLU A 65 -24.03 4.29 0.45
N GLU A 66 -23.67 4.79 1.63
CA GLU A 66 -22.71 5.90 1.78
C GLU A 66 -21.27 5.46 2.02
N HIS A 67 -21.04 4.19 2.39
CA HIS A 67 -19.73 3.73 2.84
C HIS A 67 -19.48 2.24 2.65
N VAL A 68 -18.20 1.90 2.57
CA VAL A 68 -17.69 0.52 2.58
C VAL A 68 -16.87 0.30 3.84
N VAL A 69 -17.11 -0.83 4.50
CA VAL A 69 -16.40 -1.24 5.71
C VAL A 69 -15.64 -2.53 5.47
N TYR A 70 -14.38 -2.58 5.90
CA TYR A 70 -13.54 -3.77 5.91
C TYR A 70 -13.18 -4.10 7.35
N LEU A 71 -13.39 -5.36 7.73
CA LEU A 71 -13.20 -5.86 9.08
C LEU A 71 -12.27 -7.07 9.04
N ARG A 72 -11.17 -6.98 9.77
CA ARG A 72 -10.37 -8.11 10.21
C ARG A 72 -10.23 -8.02 11.74
N LYS A 73 -9.90 -9.11 12.42
CA LYS A 73 -9.83 -9.11 13.90
C LYS A 73 -8.91 -8.03 14.48
N ASP A 74 -7.88 -7.65 13.73
CA ASP A 74 -6.82 -6.71 14.10
C ASP A 74 -6.93 -5.33 13.43
N TYR A 75 -7.86 -5.12 12.48
CA TYR A 75 -8.11 -3.79 11.93
C TYR A 75 -9.55 -3.56 11.46
N PHE A 76 -9.89 -2.28 11.39
CA PHE A 76 -11.13 -1.75 10.84
C PHE A 76 -10.81 -0.67 9.82
N ILE A 77 -11.52 -0.70 8.68
CA ILE A 77 -11.49 0.35 7.68
C ILE A 77 -12.93 0.78 7.43
N GLU A 78 -13.18 2.07 7.44
CA GLU A 78 -14.40 2.67 6.91
C GLU A 78 -14.01 3.74 5.89
N VAL A 79 -14.58 3.66 4.70
CA VAL A 79 -14.32 4.59 3.60
C VAL A 79 -15.63 5.00 2.95
N ASP A 80 -15.75 6.27 2.58
CA ASP A 80 -16.92 6.74 1.84
C ASP A 80 -17.03 6.10 0.45
N SER A 81 -18.23 6.11 -0.12
CA SER A 81 -18.53 5.48 -1.42
C SER A 81 -17.73 6.05 -2.59
N CYS A 82 -17.20 7.27 -2.46
CA CYS A 82 -16.36 7.96 -3.44
C CYS A 82 -14.85 7.75 -3.21
N PHE A 83 -14.48 6.99 -2.18
CA PHE A 83 -13.09 6.78 -1.76
C PHE A 83 -12.30 8.08 -1.53
N ARG A 84 -12.95 9.11 -0.96
CA ARG A 84 -12.31 10.40 -0.63
C ARG A 84 -11.90 10.52 0.81
N ASN A 85 -12.62 9.90 1.73
CA ASN A 85 -12.35 9.94 3.16
C ASN A 85 -12.36 8.52 3.73
N ALA A 86 -11.26 8.14 4.36
CA ALA A 86 -11.14 6.87 5.04
C ALA A 86 -10.66 7.04 6.49
N THR A 87 -11.18 6.18 7.35
CA THR A 87 -10.71 5.97 8.71
C THR A 87 -10.20 4.54 8.84
N ILE A 88 -8.97 4.40 9.33
CA ILE A 88 -8.37 3.12 9.68
C ILE A 88 -8.18 3.10 11.18
N SER A 89 -8.57 2.00 11.81
CA SER A 89 -8.20 1.69 13.19
C SER A 89 -7.50 0.33 13.20
N ALA A 90 -6.29 0.24 13.75
CA ALA A 90 -5.47 -0.97 13.70
C ALA A 90 -4.88 -1.33 15.07
N TYR A 91 -4.65 -2.63 15.29
CA TYR A 91 -4.05 -3.17 16.50
C TYR A 91 -2.55 -2.84 16.59
N ASP A 92 -1.81 -3.09 15.52
CA ASP A 92 -0.36 -2.89 15.43
C ASP A 92 0.07 -2.47 14.00
N GLU A 93 1.38 -2.36 13.77
CA GLU A 93 1.96 -1.96 12.48
C GLU A 93 1.66 -2.95 11.35
N LEU A 94 1.62 -4.25 11.65
CA LEU A 94 1.30 -5.30 10.69
C LEU A 94 -0.17 -5.20 10.24
N ALA A 95 -1.07 -4.93 11.18
CA ALA A 95 -2.47 -4.68 10.91
C ALA A 95 -2.66 -3.41 10.09
N LEU A 96 -1.96 -2.31 10.44
CA LEU A 96 -2.04 -1.05 9.70
C LEU A 96 -1.54 -1.20 8.26
N LYS A 97 -0.42 -1.90 8.04
CA LYS A 97 0.12 -2.19 6.70
C LYS A 97 -0.92 -2.91 5.83
N HIS A 98 -1.52 -3.99 6.36
CA HIS A 98 -2.55 -4.73 5.64
C HIS A 98 -3.82 -3.90 5.39
N ALA A 99 -4.21 -3.06 6.36
CA ALA A 99 -5.35 -2.18 6.21
C ALA A 99 -5.13 -1.15 5.10
N LEU A 100 -3.97 -0.47 5.08
CA LEU A 100 -3.60 0.47 4.03
C LEU A 100 -3.51 -0.21 2.66
N MET A 101 -2.97 -1.43 2.59
CA MET A 101 -2.91 -2.20 1.34
C MET A 101 -4.30 -2.49 0.79
N ASN A 102 -5.24 -2.94 1.64
CA ASN A 102 -6.60 -3.24 1.23
C ASN A 102 -7.41 -2.00 0.84
N LEU A 103 -7.26 -0.91 1.61
CA LEU A 103 -7.86 0.38 1.29
C LEU A 103 -7.34 0.90 -0.06
N TYR A 104 -6.03 0.94 -0.23
CA TYR A 104 -5.42 1.49 -1.44
C TYR A 104 -5.72 0.64 -2.68
N SER A 105 -5.71 -0.69 -2.55
CA SER A 105 -6.15 -1.61 -3.62
C SER A 105 -7.58 -1.32 -4.04
N SER A 106 -8.49 -1.13 -3.08
CA SER A 106 -9.89 -0.80 -3.37
C SER A 106 -10.05 0.59 -3.99
N PHE A 107 -9.29 1.58 -3.52
CA PHE A 107 -9.27 2.95 -4.04
C PHE A 107 -8.84 2.99 -5.52
N ILE A 108 -7.72 2.35 -5.89
CA ILE A 108 -7.25 2.38 -7.28
C ILE A 108 -8.16 1.61 -8.24
N LEU A 109 -8.84 0.57 -7.75
CA LEU A 109 -9.87 -0.17 -8.49
C LEU A 109 -11.10 0.69 -8.71
N HIS A 110 -11.59 1.38 -7.67
CA HIS A 110 -12.75 2.25 -7.76
C HIS A 110 -12.56 3.37 -8.80
N HIS A 111 -11.34 3.92 -8.89
CA HIS A 111 -11.02 4.98 -9.84
C HIS A 111 -10.53 4.49 -11.22
N ASN A 112 -10.59 3.18 -11.50
CA ASN A 112 -10.07 2.58 -12.73
C ASN A 112 -8.62 3.00 -13.05
N TRP A 113 -7.79 3.20 -12.02
CA TRP A 113 -6.41 3.64 -12.19
C TRP A 113 -5.47 2.46 -12.45
N GLY A 114 -5.68 1.34 -11.75
CA GLY A 114 -4.77 0.21 -11.82
C GLY A 114 -5.11 -0.93 -10.87
N LEU A 115 -4.12 -1.80 -10.67
CA LEU A 115 -4.20 -3.02 -9.86
C LEU A 115 -3.06 -3.07 -8.85
N LEU A 116 -3.34 -3.63 -7.68
CA LEU A 116 -2.35 -4.02 -6.68
C LEU A 116 -2.30 -5.55 -6.66
N LEU A 117 -1.17 -6.13 -7.05
CA LEU A 117 -0.98 -7.58 -7.09
C LEU A 117 -0.10 -8.04 -5.94
N HIS A 118 -0.52 -9.09 -5.24
CA HIS A 118 0.32 -9.74 -4.23
C HIS A 118 1.42 -10.59 -4.91
N SER A 119 2.51 -9.93 -5.33
CA SER A 119 3.57 -10.48 -6.17
C SER A 119 4.95 -9.94 -5.83
N SER A 120 5.98 -10.69 -6.23
CA SER A 120 7.35 -10.18 -6.27
C SER A 120 7.67 -9.70 -7.69
N CYS A 121 8.36 -8.58 -7.85
CA CYS A 121 8.65 -7.96 -9.14
C CYS A 121 10.14 -7.63 -9.26
N VAL A 122 10.76 -8.00 -10.40
CA VAL A 122 12.15 -7.66 -10.73
C VAL A 122 12.24 -6.91 -12.06
N MET A 123 13.25 -6.05 -12.23
CA MET A 123 13.52 -5.31 -13.47
C MET A 123 14.68 -5.93 -14.26
N ASP A 124 14.51 -6.03 -15.58
CA ASP A 124 15.54 -6.38 -16.54
C ASP A 124 15.58 -5.31 -17.65
N GLY A 125 16.40 -4.28 -17.46
CA GLY A 125 16.37 -3.06 -18.29
C GLY A 125 15.03 -2.35 -18.17
N ASP A 126 14.34 -2.13 -19.29
CA ASP A 126 13.02 -1.48 -19.35
C ASP A 126 11.85 -2.47 -19.17
N GLN A 127 12.15 -3.75 -18.93
CA GLN A 127 11.14 -4.79 -18.75
C GLN A 127 10.99 -5.15 -17.28
N ALA A 128 9.73 -5.37 -16.88
CA ALA A 128 9.41 -5.81 -15.54
C ALA A 128 8.85 -7.24 -15.54
N HIS A 129 9.38 -8.08 -14.66
CA HIS A 129 8.96 -9.47 -14.49
C HIS A 129 8.23 -9.64 -13.17
N ILE A 130 6.96 -10.03 -13.23
CA ILE A 130 6.09 -10.22 -12.07
C ILE A 130 5.94 -11.71 -11.78
N PHE A 131 6.33 -12.11 -10.58
CA PHE A 131 6.12 -13.45 -10.04
C PHE A 131 4.90 -13.44 -9.11
N ALA A 132 3.76 -13.93 -9.60
CA ALA A 132 2.52 -14.09 -8.84
C ALA A 132 2.23 -15.57 -8.54
N GLY A 133 1.52 -15.85 -7.44
CA GLY A 133 1.25 -17.21 -6.96
C GLY A 133 0.87 -17.24 -5.49
N HIS A 134 0.35 -18.36 -4.99
CA HIS A 134 -0.06 -18.49 -3.58
C HIS A 134 1.12 -18.27 -2.59
N SER A 135 0.82 -18.00 -1.32
CA SER A 135 1.87 -17.92 -0.29
C SER A 135 2.68 -19.23 -0.24
N GLY A 136 4.00 -19.14 -0.12
CA GLY A 136 4.89 -20.29 -0.19
C GLY A 136 5.22 -20.82 -1.60
N ALA A 137 4.65 -20.28 -2.68
CA ALA A 137 4.95 -20.71 -4.06
C ALA A 137 6.37 -20.37 -4.56
N GLY A 138 7.22 -19.75 -3.73
CA GLY A 138 8.60 -19.39 -4.11
C GLY A 138 8.77 -18.09 -4.89
N LYS A 139 7.78 -17.17 -4.88
CA LYS A 139 7.86 -15.86 -5.57
C LYS A 139 9.11 -15.06 -5.21
N SER A 140 9.33 -14.84 -3.91
CA SER A 140 10.49 -14.11 -3.40
C SER A 140 11.79 -14.88 -3.66
N THR A 141 11.74 -16.22 -3.72
CA THR A 141 12.89 -17.06 -4.10
C THR A 141 13.27 -16.86 -5.57
N ALA A 142 12.30 -16.88 -6.49
CA ALA A 142 12.53 -16.63 -7.91
C ALA A 142 13.07 -15.22 -8.16
N ALA A 143 12.55 -14.23 -7.45
CA ALA A 143 13.04 -12.86 -7.51
C ALA A 143 14.49 -12.74 -6.99
N ARG A 144 14.84 -13.38 -5.87
CA ARG A 144 16.21 -13.41 -5.33
C ARG A 144 17.21 -14.13 -6.25
N LEU A 145 16.79 -15.25 -6.86
CA LEU A 145 17.62 -16.00 -7.81
C LEU A 145 17.80 -15.29 -9.14
N SER A 146 17.07 -14.19 -9.38
CA SER A 146 17.19 -13.37 -10.58
C SER A 146 18.32 -12.32 -10.48
N ALA A 147 19.12 -12.34 -9.41
CA ALA A 147 20.29 -11.48 -9.28
C ALA A 147 21.19 -11.57 -10.54
N PRO A 148 21.70 -10.43 -11.07
CA PRO A 148 21.78 -9.12 -10.44
C PRO A 148 20.60 -8.16 -10.72
N ARG A 149 19.45 -8.66 -11.19
CA ARG A 149 18.27 -7.83 -11.51
C ARG A 149 17.72 -7.11 -10.28
N GLU A 150 17.25 -5.88 -10.49
CA GLU A 150 16.71 -5.03 -9.42
C GLU A 150 15.36 -5.54 -8.91
N LEU A 151 15.15 -5.57 -7.60
CA LEU A 151 13.89 -5.98 -6.96
C LEU A 151 13.01 -4.76 -6.67
N LEU A 152 11.91 -4.59 -7.41
CA LEU A 152 10.98 -3.48 -7.21
C LEU A 152 10.00 -3.72 -6.06
N SER A 153 9.53 -4.95 -5.88
CA SER A 153 8.57 -5.30 -4.84
C SER A 153 8.76 -6.76 -4.44
N ASP A 154 8.58 -7.07 -3.17
CA ASP A 154 8.61 -8.43 -2.63
C ASP A 154 7.22 -8.97 -2.23
N GLU A 155 6.27 -8.08 -1.92
CA GLU A 155 4.92 -8.43 -1.49
C GLU A 155 3.78 -7.88 -2.34
N ALA A 156 3.82 -6.60 -2.72
CA ALA A 156 2.71 -5.95 -3.41
C ALA A 156 3.21 -5.09 -4.57
N THR A 157 2.91 -5.46 -5.81
CA THR A 157 3.28 -4.70 -7.00
C THR A 157 2.12 -3.80 -7.44
N LEU A 158 2.39 -2.51 -7.63
CA LEU A 158 1.43 -1.53 -8.12
C LEU A 158 1.55 -1.39 -9.64
N ILE A 159 0.45 -1.63 -10.35
CA ILE A 159 0.41 -1.64 -11.81
C ILE A 159 -0.66 -0.66 -12.28
N LYS A 160 -0.25 0.37 -13.02
CA LYS A 160 -1.15 1.25 -13.76
C LYS A 160 -1.32 0.71 -15.16
N VAL A 161 -2.57 0.53 -15.58
CA VAL A 161 -2.91 0.04 -16.92
C VAL A 161 -3.60 1.18 -17.66
N THR A 162 -3.06 1.54 -18.82
CA THR A 162 -3.66 2.52 -19.74
C THR A 162 -3.83 1.88 -21.11
N ASP A 163 -4.59 2.51 -22.01
CA ASP A 163 -4.79 2.02 -23.37
C ASP A 163 -3.47 1.87 -24.17
N HIS A 164 -2.40 2.55 -23.75
CA HIS A 164 -1.15 2.68 -24.50
C HIS A 164 0.07 2.07 -23.78
N SER A 165 -0.02 1.86 -22.46
CA SER A 165 1.12 1.37 -21.68
C SER A 165 0.71 0.74 -20.35
N ILE A 166 1.57 -0.14 -19.86
CA ILE A 166 1.55 -0.68 -18.52
C ILE A 166 2.75 -0.07 -17.77
N ARG A 167 2.49 0.56 -16.63
CA ARG A 167 3.55 1.13 -15.77
C ARG A 167 3.54 0.46 -14.41
N ILE A 168 4.73 0.07 -13.96
CA ILE A 168 4.93 -0.50 -12.62
C ILE A 168 5.49 0.58 -11.70
N TYR A 169 4.97 0.60 -10.47
CA TYR A 169 5.41 1.50 -9.42
C TYR A 169 6.05 0.72 -8.29
N ASP A 170 7.02 1.35 -7.64
CA ASP A 170 7.47 0.92 -6.33
C ASP A 170 6.31 1.02 -5.33
N SER A 171 6.23 0.05 -4.43
CA SER A 171 5.17 -0.08 -3.45
C SER A 171 5.72 0.15 -2.04
N PRO A 172 5.06 1.00 -1.23
CA PRO A 172 5.45 1.19 0.17
C PRO A 172 5.11 -0.05 1.04
N PHE A 173 4.39 -1.03 0.50
CA PHE A 173 3.98 -2.25 1.18
C PHE A 173 5.04 -3.36 0.97
N ARG A 174 6.20 -3.20 1.63
CA ARG A 174 7.34 -4.14 1.57
C ARG A 174 7.31 -5.17 2.71
N SER A 175 7.87 -6.36 2.48
CA SER A 175 8.11 -7.34 3.56
C SER A 175 9.17 -6.84 4.54
N GLU A 176 9.18 -7.39 5.76
CA GLU A 176 10.21 -7.11 6.79
C GLU A 176 11.61 -7.64 6.41
N LEU A 177 11.75 -8.29 5.25
CA LEU A 177 13.05 -8.69 4.75
C LEU A 177 13.76 -7.44 4.22
N GLU A 178 14.44 -6.72 5.11
CA GLU A 178 15.44 -5.72 4.77
C GLU A 178 16.34 -6.27 3.66
N THR A 179 16.14 -5.80 2.42
CA THR A 179 17.18 -5.89 1.40
C THR A 179 18.28 -4.92 1.83
N ALA A 180 19.28 -5.47 2.53
CA ALA A 180 20.55 -4.82 2.74
C ALA A 180 21.05 -4.26 1.39
N GLY A 181 21.04 -2.93 1.24
CA GLY A 181 21.74 -2.25 0.15
C GLY A 181 20.94 -1.35 -0.80
N TYR A 182 19.71 -0.91 -0.50
CA TYR A 182 18.99 -0.02 -1.42
C TYR A 182 18.84 1.42 -0.87
N ARG A 183 19.77 2.31 -1.26
CA ARG A 183 19.51 3.76 -1.31
C ARG A 183 18.85 4.03 -2.66
N GLY A 184 17.54 4.27 -2.64
CA GLY A 184 16.76 4.55 -3.85
C GLY A 184 17.41 5.62 -4.71
N MET A 185 17.80 5.23 -5.92
CA MET A 185 18.25 6.17 -6.94
C MET A 185 16.98 6.67 -7.65
N ARG A 186 16.68 7.96 -7.46
CA ARG A 186 15.61 8.68 -8.16
C ARG A 186 15.81 8.55 -9.67
N LEU A 187 14.80 8.05 -10.38
CA LEU A 187 14.55 8.34 -11.79
C LEU A 187 13.59 9.52 -11.88
#